data_AF-A0A166LP88-F1
#
_entry.id   AF-A0A166LP88-F1
#
_cell.length_a   1.000
_cell.length_b   1.000
_cell.length_c   1.000
_cell.angle_alpha   90.00
_cell.angle_beta   90.00
_cell.angle_gamma   90.00
#
_symmetry.space_group_name_H-M   'P 1'
#
loop_
_entity.id
_entity.type
_entity.pdbx_description
1 polymer ?
#
loop_
_entity_poly.entity_id
_entity_poly.type
_entity_poly.pdbx_seq_one_letter_code
_entity_poly.pdbx_strand_id
1 'polypeptide(L)'
;MGRMHAPGKGICLPYRRGPGSNLPPDDVVEHIIKLARKGLTPSSIGVTPRDSHGIPQNLRVLKSNGLAPSIPEDLWFLVKKAVAVRKHLEVNRKDTDSKFRLILINSRIHRLARYY
;
A
#
# COMPACT_ATOMS: atom_id res chain seq x y z
N MET A 1 -14.60 -1.86 -4.88
CA MET A 1 -13.41 -2.71 -4.68
C MET A 1 -13.79 -4.18 -4.88
N GLY A 2 -13.24 -4.83 -5.91
CA GLY A 2 -13.53 -6.22 -6.34
C GLY A 2 -12.32 -6.80 -7.08
N ARG A 3 -12.10 -8.12 -7.03
CA ARG A 3 -10.77 -8.71 -6.75
C ARG A 3 -10.22 -9.71 -7.79
N MET A 4 -8.89 -9.82 -7.79
CA MET A 4 -8.12 -10.85 -8.53
C MET A 4 -8.42 -12.30 -8.08
N HIS A 5 -8.69 -12.55 -6.80
CA HIS A 5 -8.98 -13.90 -6.24
C HIS A 5 -10.30 -13.96 -5.46
N ALA A 6 -11.31 -13.12 -5.80
CA ALA A 6 -12.63 -13.18 -5.18
C ALA A 6 -13.73 -12.72 -6.16
N PRO A 7 -14.95 -13.25 -6.07
CA PRO A 7 -16.01 -13.02 -7.07
C PRO A 7 -16.64 -11.61 -7.02
N GLY A 8 -16.29 -10.78 -6.04
CA GLY A 8 -16.88 -9.44 -5.89
C GLY A 8 -16.54 -8.50 -7.05
N LYS A 9 -17.54 -7.76 -7.54
CA LYS A 9 -17.46 -6.85 -8.72
C LYS A 9 -17.49 -5.35 -8.35
N GLY A 10 -16.92 -4.96 -7.21
CA GLY A 10 -17.01 -3.56 -6.77
C GLY A 10 -16.12 -2.62 -7.58
N ILE A 11 -16.69 -1.59 -8.19
CA ILE A 11 -15.98 -0.45 -8.82
C ILE A 11 -16.09 0.76 -7.88
N CYS A 12 -15.00 1.49 -7.65
CA CYS A 12 -15.02 2.70 -6.82
C CYS A 12 -13.91 3.64 -7.29
N LEU A 13 -14.24 4.53 -8.23
CA LEU A 13 -13.41 5.66 -8.64
C LEU A 13 -14.27 6.92 -8.50
N PRO A 14 -13.75 8.01 -7.89
CA PRO A 14 -14.47 9.27 -7.85
C PRO A 14 -14.59 9.86 -9.26
N TYR A 15 -15.74 10.43 -9.58
CA TYR A 15 -16.01 11.06 -10.89
C TYR A 15 -15.07 12.25 -11.18
N ARG A 16 -14.67 13.00 -10.14
CA ARG A 16 -13.79 14.17 -10.25
C ARG A 16 -12.52 13.97 -9.43
N ARG A 17 -11.36 14.23 -10.04
CA ARG A 17 -10.12 14.45 -9.29
C ARG A 17 -10.27 15.84 -8.63
N GLY A 18 -10.23 15.89 -7.29
CA GLY A 18 -10.49 17.11 -6.51
C GLY A 18 -9.57 18.27 -6.91
N PRO A 19 -9.92 19.52 -6.54
CA PRO A 19 -9.11 20.70 -6.88
C PRO A 19 -7.69 20.58 -6.31
N GLY A 20 -6.74 21.24 -6.96
CA GLY A 20 -5.35 21.30 -6.50
C GLY A 20 -5.21 21.94 -5.13
N SER A 21 -4.13 21.63 -4.42
CA SER A 21 -3.82 22.19 -3.10
C SER A 21 -3.71 23.71 -3.14
N ASN A 22 -4.18 24.38 -2.08
CA ASN A 22 -3.98 25.84 -1.88
C ASN A 22 -2.54 26.20 -1.45
N LEU A 23 -1.68 25.19 -1.25
CA LEU A 23 -0.29 25.34 -0.82
C LEU A 23 0.66 25.39 -2.02
N PRO A 24 1.76 26.15 -1.94
CA PRO A 24 2.79 26.16 -2.97
C PRO A 24 3.45 24.77 -3.07
N PRO A 25 3.95 24.40 -4.26
CA PRO A 25 4.48 23.06 -4.51
C PRO A 25 5.71 22.71 -3.65
N ASP A 26 6.51 23.70 -3.23
CA ASP A 26 7.71 23.48 -2.43
C ASP A 26 7.38 23.02 -1.00
N ASP A 27 6.40 23.66 -0.35
CA ASP A 27 5.93 23.28 0.99
C ASP A 27 5.39 21.85 1.03
N VAL A 28 4.78 21.41 -0.08
CA VAL A 28 4.27 20.03 -0.23
C VAL A 28 5.42 19.02 -0.22
N VAL A 29 6.53 19.33 -0.90
CA VAL A 29 7.70 18.46 -0.96
C VAL A 29 8.36 18.36 0.42
N GLU A 30 8.54 19.48 1.12
CA GLU A 30 9.10 19.48 2.48
C GLU A 30 8.25 18.67 3.46
N HIS A 31 6.93 18.82 3.39
CA HIS A 31 6.01 18.07 4.24
C HIS A 31 6.11 16.56 3.99
N ILE A 32 6.19 16.14 2.72
CA ILE A 32 6.36 14.73 2.33
C ILE A 32 7.70 14.19 2.88
N ILE A 33 8.79 14.94 2.74
CA ILE A 33 10.11 14.54 3.26
C ILE A 33 10.07 14.39 4.79
N LYS A 34 9.42 15.30 5.50
CA LYS A 34 9.26 15.24 6.96
C LYS A 34 8.49 13.99 7.39
N LEU A 35 7.43 13.62 6.67
CA LEU A 35 6.66 12.40 6.93
C LEU A 35 7.44 11.13 6.59
N ALA A 36 8.23 11.15 5.51
CA ALA A 36 9.10 10.03 5.13
C ALA A 36 10.20 9.78 6.18
N ARG A 37 10.81 10.85 6.72
CA ARG A 37 11.81 10.75 7.81
C ARG A 37 11.23 10.19 9.10
N LYS A 38 9.93 10.36 9.35
CA LYS A 38 9.22 9.72 10.47
C LYS A 38 9.00 8.21 10.26
N GLY A 39 9.33 7.66 9.09
CA GLY A 39 9.17 6.25 8.78
C GLY A 39 7.74 5.83 8.42
N LEU A 40 6.87 6.79 8.04
CA LEU A 40 5.54 6.46 7.56
C LEU A 40 5.61 5.76 6.21
N THR A 41 4.63 4.89 5.93
CA THR A 41 4.61 4.18 4.65
C THR A 41 4.11 5.10 3.53
N PRO A 42 4.54 4.88 2.27
CA PRO A 42 4.16 5.73 1.13
C PRO A 42 2.64 5.92 1.01
N SER A 43 1.87 4.85 1.22
CA SER A 43 0.41 4.90 1.20
C SER A 43 -0.16 5.80 2.29
N SER A 44 0.36 5.74 3.53
CA SER A 44 -0.04 6.65 4.61
C SER A 44 0.37 8.10 4.32
N ILE A 45 1.56 8.32 3.75
CA ILE A 45 2.05 9.64 3.32
C ILE A 45 1.15 10.22 2.22
N GLY A 46 0.47 9.40 1.42
CA GLY A 46 -0.51 9.87 0.43
C GLY A 46 -1.91 10.17 0.98
N VAL A 47 -2.25 9.67 2.17
CA VAL A 47 -3.57 9.83 2.80
C VAL A 47 -3.58 11.00 3.78
N THR A 48 -2.58 11.10 4.66
CA THR A 48 -2.51 12.17 5.67
C THR A 48 -2.57 13.59 5.09
N PRO A 49 -1.74 13.98 4.10
CA PRO A 49 -1.82 15.31 3.51
C PRO A 49 -3.05 15.49 2.61
N ARG A 50 -3.66 14.41 2.10
CA ARG A 50 -4.93 14.48 1.37
C ARG A 50 -6.06 14.90 2.31
N ASP A 51 -6.14 14.28 3.48
CA ASP A 51 -7.23 14.52 4.42
C ASP A 51 -7.02 15.83 5.21
N SER A 52 -5.78 16.19 5.53
CA SER A 52 -5.48 17.42 6.30
C SER A 52 -5.31 18.68 5.43
N HIS A 53 -4.72 18.55 4.24
CA HIS A 53 -4.30 19.70 3.42
C HIS A 53 -4.88 19.68 1.99
N GLY A 54 -5.70 18.67 1.63
CA GLY A 54 -6.28 18.55 0.30
C GLY A 54 -5.29 18.21 -0.82
N ILE A 55 -4.08 17.76 -0.48
CA ILE A 55 -3.01 17.52 -1.46
C ILE A 55 -3.25 16.16 -2.17
N PRO A 56 -3.27 16.12 -3.52
CA PRO A 56 -3.38 14.87 -4.27
C PRO A 56 -2.11 14.01 -4.19
N GLN A 57 -2.26 12.70 -4.39
CA GLN A 57 -1.18 11.72 -4.19
C GLN A 57 0.00 11.89 -5.18
N ASN A 58 1.16 12.32 -4.67
CA ASN A 58 2.41 12.51 -5.43
C ASN A 58 3.55 11.60 -4.91
N LEU A 59 3.42 10.28 -5.09
CA LEU A 59 4.42 9.30 -4.63
C LEU A 59 5.79 9.38 -5.35
N ARG A 60 5.88 10.12 -6.46
CA ARG A 60 7.13 10.30 -7.23
C ARG A 60 8.20 11.07 -6.45
N VAL A 61 7.79 11.96 -5.54
CA VAL A 61 8.68 12.81 -4.75
C VAL A 61 9.63 11.99 -3.87
N LEU A 62 9.17 10.83 -3.37
CA LEU A 62 9.99 9.95 -2.53
C LEU A 62 11.16 9.31 -3.31
N LYS A 63 10.93 8.96 -4.59
CA LYS A 63 11.98 8.39 -5.45
C LYS A 63 13.03 9.42 -5.81
N SER A 64 12.61 10.64 -6.18
CA SER A 64 13.54 11.72 -6.53
C SER A 64 14.45 12.15 -5.38
N ASN A 65 13.98 12.02 -4.14
CA ASN A 65 14.73 12.36 -2.93
C ASN A 65 15.51 11.18 -2.32
N GLY A 66 15.53 10.01 -2.96
CA GLY A 66 16.24 8.83 -2.44
C GLY A 66 15.67 8.23 -1.15
N LEU A 67 14.48 8.64 -0.73
CA LEU A 67 13.79 8.16 0.48
C LEU A 67 12.83 6.99 0.18
N ALA A 68 12.93 6.41 -1.02
CA ALA A 68 12.10 5.30 -1.41
C ALA A 68 12.55 4.00 -0.70
N PRO A 69 11.61 3.17 -0.21
CA PRO A 69 11.96 1.89 0.37
C PRO A 69 12.57 0.94 -0.68
N SER A 70 13.56 0.14 -0.27
CA SER A 70 14.21 -0.85 -1.15
C SER A 70 13.24 -1.92 -1.64
N ILE A 71 12.28 -2.31 -0.80
CA ILE A 71 11.23 -3.27 -1.16
C ILE A 71 9.92 -2.49 -1.40
N PRO A 72 9.21 -2.75 -2.50
CA PRO A 72 7.90 -2.15 -2.74
C PRO A 72 6.93 -2.42 -1.59
N GLU A 73 6.18 -1.39 -1.19
CA GLU A 73 5.21 -1.44 -0.09
C GLU A 73 4.19 -2.59 -0.28
N ASP A 74 3.73 -2.80 -1.51
CA ASP A 74 2.79 -3.88 -1.87
C ASP A 74 3.31 -5.28 -1.53
N LEU A 75 4.58 -5.55 -1.85
CA LEU A 75 5.23 -6.83 -1.55
C LEU A 75 5.42 -6.99 -0.06
N TRP A 76 5.89 -5.93 0.62
CA TRP A 76 6.14 -5.96 2.05
C TRP A 76 4.87 -6.33 2.86
N PHE A 77 3.73 -5.71 2.54
CA PHE A 77 2.48 -5.99 3.25
C PHE A 77 1.92 -7.39 2.95
N LEU A 78 2.08 -7.90 1.73
CA LEU A 78 1.66 -9.28 1.42
C LEU A 78 2.52 -10.31 2.15
N VAL A 79 3.84 -10.12 2.19
CA VAL A 79 4.75 -11.00 2.93
C VAL A 79 4.45 -10.95 4.42
N LYS A 80 4.29 -9.75 5.00
CA LYS A 80 3.90 -9.58 6.41
C LYS A 80 2.61 -10.34 6.74
N LYS A 81 1.61 -10.27 5.86
CA LYS A 81 0.35 -11.01 6.02
C LYS A 81 0.55 -12.52 5.91
N ALA A 82 1.34 -13.00 4.95
CA ALA A 82 1.63 -14.42 4.79
C ALA A 82 2.31 -15.01 6.03
N VAL A 83 3.28 -14.29 6.61
CA VAL A 83 3.98 -14.69 7.84
C VAL A 83 3.00 -14.80 9.01
N ALA A 84 2.09 -13.83 9.18
CA ALA A 84 1.08 -13.88 10.23
C ALA A 84 0.13 -15.08 10.09
N VAL A 85 -0.33 -15.37 8.88
CA VAL A 85 -1.19 -16.54 8.60
C VAL A 85 -0.44 -17.84 8.84
N ARG A 86 0.85 -17.91 8.48
CA ARG A 86 1.68 -19.09 8.72
C ARG A 86 1.86 -19.37 10.22
N LYS A 87 2.14 -18.33 11.02
CA LYS A 87 2.20 -18.43 12.48
C LYS A 87 0.88 -18.89 13.11
N HIS A 88 -0.26 -18.41 12.59
CA HIS A 88 -1.59 -18.88 13.02
C HIS A 88 -1.79 -20.39 12.74
N LEU A 89 -1.37 -20.86 11.56
CA LEU A 89 -1.51 -22.25 11.15
C LEU A 89 -0.58 -23.23 11.87
N GLU A 90 0.52 -22.76 12.48
CA GLU A 90 1.41 -23.59 13.31
C GLU A 90 0.67 -24.16 14.52
N VAL A 91 -0.21 -23.34 15.13
CA VAL A 91 -1.09 -23.73 16.24
C VAL A 91 -2.37 -24.38 15.70
N ASN A 92 -2.99 -23.77 14.69
CA ASN A 92 -4.29 -24.18 14.16
C ASN A 92 -4.16 -25.02 12.87
N ARG A 93 -3.52 -26.18 12.98
CA ARG A 93 -3.18 -27.02 11.82
C ARG A 93 -4.38 -27.54 11.02
N LYS A 94 -5.57 -27.60 11.63
CA LYS A 94 -6.82 -28.09 11.01
C LYS A 94 -7.57 -27.01 10.23
N ASP A 95 -7.19 -25.73 10.35
CA ASP A 95 -7.86 -24.63 9.66
C ASP A 95 -7.57 -24.67 8.16
N THR A 96 -8.54 -25.19 7.39
CA THR A 96 -8.45 -25.34 5.93
C THR A 96 -8.71 -24.02 5.19
N ASP A 97 -9.53 -23.13 5.74
CA ASP A 97 -9.80 -21.80 5.13
C ASP A 97 -8.54 -20.94 5.17
N SER A 98 -7.85 -20.88 6.31
CA SER A 98 -6.59 -20.15 6.42
C SER A 98 -5.50 -20.72 5.49
N LYS A 99 -5.44 -22.05 5.30
CA LYS A 99 -4.54 -22.67 4.31
C LYS A 99 -4.87 -22.23 2.90
N PHE A 100 -6.13 -22.27 2.50
CA PHE A 100 -6.58 -21.81 1.19
C PHE A 100 -6.22 -20.34 0.97
N ARG A 101 -6.48 -19.47 1.96
CA ARG A 101 -6.13 -18.05 1.89
C ARG A 101 -4.61 -17.81 1.82
N LEU A 102 -3.80 -18.63 2.50
CA LEU A 102 -2.35 -18.57 2.41
C LEU A 102 -1.86 -18.85 0.99
N ILE A 103 -2.41 -19.86 0.32
CA ILE A 103 -2.11 -20.17 -1.09
C ILE A 103 -2.41 -18.95 -1.99
N LEU A 104 -3.58 -18.31 -1.79
CA LEU A 104 -3.97 -17.12 -2.55
C LEU A 104 -3.05 -15.93 -2.31
N ILE A 105 -2.54 -15.75 -1.08
CA ILE A 105 -1.59 -14.67 -0.75
C ILE A 105 -0.23 -14.95 -1.40
N ASN A 106 0.29 -16.17 -1.26
CA ASN A 106 1.57 -16.57 -1.87
C ASN A 106 1.55 -16.43 -3.39
N SER A 107 0.44 -16.82 -4.04
CA SER A 107 0.26 -16.62 -5.48
C SER A 107 0.36 -15.13 -5.89
N ARG A 108 -0.18 -14.20 -5.09
CA ARG A 108 -0.02 -12.76 -5.36
C ARG A 108 1.41 -12.28 -5.15
N ILE A 109 2.11 -12.78 -4.12
CA ILE A 109 3.51 -12.45 -3.87
C ILE A 109 4.36 -12.86 -5.08
N HIS A 110 4.23 -14.09 -5.56
CA HIS A 110 5.00 -14.57 -6.72
C HIS A 110 4.68 -13.78 -8.00
N ARG A 111 3.41 -13.39 -8.20
CA ARG A 111 3.03 -12.55 -9.35
C ARG A 111 3.65 -11.16 -9.28
N LEU A 112 3.67 -10.52 -8.11
CA LEU A 112 4.31 -9.22 -7.92
C LEU A 112 5.84 -9.29 -8.00
N ALA A 113 6.43 -10.34 -7.44
CA ALA A 113 7.88 -10.57 -7.50
C ALA A 113 8.38 -10.85 -8.93
N ARG A 114 7.51 -11.31 -9.84
CA ARG A 114 7.83 -11.42 -11.27
C ARG A 114 7.74 -10.09 -12.01
N TYR A 115 6.92 -9.16 -11.53
CA TYR A 115 6.67 -7.88 -12.18
C TYR A 115 7.75 -6.84 -11.82
N TYR A 116 8.16 -6.81 -10.56
CA TYR A 116 9.26 -5.99 -10.08
C TYR A 116 10.61 -6.65 -10.39
#